data_AF-A0ABD3WJQ1-F1
#
_entry.id   AF-A0ABD3WJQ1-F1
#
_cell.length_a   1.000
_cell.length_b   1.000
_cell.length_c   1.000
_cell.angle_alpha   90.00
_cell.angle_beta   90.00
_cell.angle_gamma   90.00
#
_symmetry.space_group_name_H-M   'P 1'
#
loop_
_entity.id
_entity.type
_entity.pdbx_description
1 polymer ?
#
loop_
_entity_poly.entity_id
_entity_poly.type
_entity_poly.pdbx_seq_one_letter_code
_entity_poly.pdbx_strand_id
1 'polypeptide(L)'
;MADNKKPPLEQTYLKLLDVNGNELRVHGCFNMPLALGFSAYRTTVVVCDIEPYAILGQDFLVQHVNKIDIKRLLLCTDYGDIQCYTGEKQTWCAVL
;
A
#
# COMPACT_ATOMS: atom_id res chain seq x y z
N MET A 1 -8.44 -26.47 -5.45
CA MET A 1 -7.52 -25.87 -4.46
C MET A 1 -6.61 -24.93 -5.22
N ALA A 2 -6.67 -23.62 -4.96
CA ALA A 2 -5.77 -22.68 -5.63
C ALA A 2 -4.33 -22.98 -5.19
N ASP A 3 -3.44 -23.13 -6.17
CA ASP A 3 -2.01 -23.35 -5.96
C ASP A 3 -1.44 -22.07 -5.30
N ASN A 4 -1.23 -22.08 -3.98
CA ASN A 4 -0.68 -20.96 -3.20
C ASN A 4 0.82 -20.77 -3.47
N LYS A 5 1.23 -20.72 -4.75
CA LYS A 5 2.61 -20.38 -5.11
C LYS A 5 2.83 -18.90 -4.84
N LYS A 6 3.88 -18.61 -4.06
CA LYS A 6 4.35 -17.24 -3.85
C LYS A 6 4.66 -16.62 -5.22
N PRO A 7 4.11 -15.44 -5.56
CA PRO A 7 4.48 -14.76 -6.79
C PRO A 7 5.99 -14.47 -6.76
N PRO A 8 6.71 -14.65 -7.89
CA PRO A 8 8.12 -14.30 -7.95
C PRO A 8 8.29 -12.80 -7.73
N LEU A 9 9.28 -12.42 -6.92
CA LEU A 9 9.66 -11.02 -6.74
C LEU A 9 10.70 -10.64 -7.79
N GLU A 10 10.54 -9.46 -8.37
CA GLU A 10 11.53 -8.80 -9.20
C GLU A 10 12.60 -8.14 -8.31
N GLN A 11 13.84 -8.11 -8.80
CA GLN A 11 14.92 -7.43 -8.10
C GLN A 11 14.71 -5.91 -8.14
N THR A 12 14.97 -5.24 -7.02
CA THR A 12 14.91 -3.78 -6.92
C THR A 12 16.17 -3.22 -6.28
N TYR A 13 16.54 -2.01 -6.68
CA TYR A 13 17.65 -1.23 -6.10
C TYR A 13 17.15 -0.12 -5.18
N LEU A 14 15.85 -0.12 -4.86
CA LEU A 14 15.25 0.84 -3.95
C LEU A 14 15.81 0.66 -2.53
N LYS A 15 16.33 1.75 -1.99
CA LYS A 15 16.74 1.85 -0.59
C LYS A 15 15.65 2.55 0.20
N LEU A 16 15.01 1.82 1.11
CA LEU A 16 13.99 2.36 2.01
C LEU A 16 14.63 2.66 3.37
N LEU A 17 14.29 3.83 3.92
CA LEU A 17 14.76 4.26 5.24
C LEU A 17 13.55 4.47 6.16
N ASP A 18 13.70 4.11 7.43
CA ASP A 18 12.75 4.50 8.47
C ASP A 18 12.90 5.97 8.86
N VAL A 19 12.05 6.44 9.78
CA VAL A 19 12.07 7.82 10.28
C VAL A 19 13.34 8.18 11.06
N ASN A 20 14.12 7.20 11.49
CA ASN A 20 15.39 7.37 12.18
C ASN A 20 16.60 7.27 11.21
N GLY A 21 16.36 7.06 9.91
CA GLY A 21 17.39 6.87 8.90
C GLY A 21 17.97 5.46 8.83
N ASN A 22 17.40 4.48 9.54
CA ASN A 22 17.81 3.09 9.44
C ASN A 22 17.29 2.47 8.14
N GLU A 23 18.10 1.64 7.50
CA GLU A 23 17.71 0.96 6.27
C GLU A 23 16.76 -0.21 6.55
N LEU A 24 15.63 -0.21 5.86
CA LEU A 24 14.67 -1.31 5.88
C LEU A 24 15.13 -2.40 4.92
N ARG A 25 15.03 -3.66 5.34
CA ARG A 25 15.37 -4.79 4.49
C ARG A 25 14.32 -4.94 3.39
N VAL A 26 14.73 -4.73 2.15
CA VAL A 26 13.90 -4.93 0.95
C VAL A 26 14.15 -6.31 0.34
N HIS A 27 13.08 -7.05 0.07
CA HIS A 27 13.12 -8.40 -0.53
C HIS A 27 12.90 -8.39 -2.04
N GLY A 28 12.31 -7.31 -2.57
CA GLY A 28 12.02 -7.17 -4.00
C GLY A 28 10.82 -6.29 -4.25
N CYS A 29 10.36 -6.24 -5.50
CA CYS A 29 9.09 -5.64 -5.86
C CYS A 29 8.29 -6.56 -6.78
N PHE A 30 7.00 -6.28 -6.94
CA PHE A 30 6.19 -6.92 -7.97
C PHE A 30 5.02 -6.01 -8.35
N ASN A 31 4.53 -6.15 -9.58
CA ASN A 31 3.35 -5.43 -10.04
C ASN A 31 2.08 -6.18 -9.62
N MET A 32 1.34 -5.58 -8.69
CA MET A 32 0.12 -6.15 -8.12
C MET A 32 -1.13 -5.47 -8.70
N PRO A 33 -2.15 -6.24 -9.13
CA PRO A 33 -3.47 -5.69 -9.34
C PRO A 33 -4.11 -5.37 -7.98
N LEU A 34 -4.33 -4.09 -7.71
CA LEU A 34 -5.07 -3.59 -6.56
C LEU A 34 -6.52 -3.35 -6.97
N ALA A 35 -7.46 -4.04 -6.35
CA ALA A 35 -8.88 -3.78 -6.54
C ALA A 35 -9.32 -2.60 -5.67
N LEU A 36 -9.99 -1.61 -6.25
CA LEU A 36 -10.66 -0.52 -5.53
C LEU A 36 -12.08 -0.38 -6.09
N GLY A 37 -13.07 -0.70 -5.28
CA GLY A 37 -14.47 -0.76 -5.72
C GLY A 37 -14.64 -1.73 -6.89
N PHE A 38 -15.11 -1.23 -8.03
CA PHE A 38 -15.33 -2.03 -9.25
C PHE A 38 -14.17 -1.97 -10.25
N SER A 39 -13.06 -1.34 -9.88
CA SER A 39 -11.91 -1.14 -10.75
C SER A 39 -10.66 -1.82 -10.22
N ALA A 40 -9.73 -2.17 -11.12
CA ALA A 40 -8.45 -2.76 -10.76
C ALA A 40 -7.30 -1.92 -11.34
N TYR A 41 -6.31 -1.61 -10.50
CA TYR A 41 -5.13 -0.82 -10.84
C TYR A 41 -3.90 -1.70 -10.77
N ARG A 42 -2.95 -1.52 -11.68
CA ARG A 42 -1.63 -2.10 -11.48
C ARG A 42 -0.77 -1.09 -10.74
N THR A 43 -0.29 -1.48 -9.57
CA THR A 43 0.70 -0.72 -8.81
C THR A 43 1.91 -1.58 -8.52
N THR A 44 3.08 -0.97 -8.52
CA THR A 44 4.29 -1.64 -8.03
C THR A 44 4.24 -1.65 -6.51
N VAL A 45 4.40 -2.83 -5.91
CA VAL A 45 4.51 -2.99 -4.46
C VAL A 45 5.94 -3.37 -4.13
N VAL A 46 6.52 -2.70 -3.12
CA VAL A 46 7.82 -3.04 -2.57
C VAL A 46 7.61 -3.93 -1.35
N VAL A 47 8.24 -5.11 -1.36
CA VAL A 47 8.19 -6.05 -0.24
C VAL A 47 9.38 -5.80 0.65
N CYS A 48 9.14 -5.40 1.89
CA CYS A 48 10.18 -5.09 2.88
C CYS A 48 9.73 -5.45 4.30
N ASP A 49 10.70 -5.55 5.21
CA ASP A 49 10.43 -5.81 6.63
C ASP A 49 9.93 -4.51 7.29
N ILE A 50 8.61 -4.39 7.47
CA ILE A 50 7.96 -3.24 8.10
C ILE A 50 6.90 -3.66 9.13
N GLU A 51 6.72 -2.81 10.14
CA GLU A 51 5.55 -2.79 11.02
C GLU A 51 5.01 -1.36 11.02
N PRO A 52 3.75 -1.08 10.59
CA PRO A 52 2.62 -1.99 10.33
C PRO A 52 2.69 -2.80 9.01
N TYR A 53 1.75 -3.72 8.81
CA TYR A 53 1.73 -4.74 7.74
C TYR A 53 1.78 -4.21 6.28
N ALA A 54 1.31 -2.99 6.01
CA ALA A 54 1.34 -2.39 4.68
C ALA A 54 1.19 -0.85 4.74
N ILE A 55 1.74 -0.15 3.75
CA ILE A 55 1.65 1.31 3.60
C ILE A 55 1.23 1.63 2.17
N LEU A 56 0.23 2.51 2.01
CA LEU A 56 -0.04 3.16 0.73
C LEU A 56 0.88 4.38 0.61
N GLY A 57 1.82 4.30 -0.33
CA GLY A 57 2.81 5.35 -0.56
C GLY A 57 2.21 6.60 -1.21
N GLN A 58 3.02 7.67 -1.25
CA GLN A 58 2.65 8.93 -1.90
C GLN A 58 2.37 8.74 -3.40
N ASP A 59 3.08 7.82 -4.05
CA ASP A 59 2.87 7.44 -5.44
C ASP A 59 1.43 7.00 -5.70
N PHE A 60 0.89 6.13 -4.84
CA PHE A 60 -0.51 5.72 -4.90
C PHE A 60 -1.46 6.91 -4.63
N LEU A 61 -1.17 7.70 -3.59
CA LEU A 61 -2.03 8.82 -3.19
C LEU A 61 -2.15 9.87 -4.32
N VAL A 62 -1.03 10.24 -4.95
CA VAL A 62 -1.00 11.24 -6.02
C VAL A 62 -1.72 10.76 -7.28
N GLN A 63 -1.65 9.46 -7.59
CA GLN A 63 -2.24 8.92 -8.81
C GLN A 63 -3.74 8.64 -8.69
N HIS A 64 -4.23 8.30 -7.48
CA HIS A 64 -5.56 7.72 -7.33
C HIS A 64 -6.45 8.45 -6.32
N VAL A 65 -5.91 9.26 -5.41
CA VAL A 65 -6.70 9.90 -4.37
C VAL A 65 -6.99 11.35 -4.73
N ASN A 66 -8.27 11.64 -4.90
CA ASN A 66 -8.77 12.98 -5.21
C ASN A 66 -8.91 13.85 -3.96
N LYS A 67 -9.30 13.22 -2.84
CA LYS A 67 -9.59 13.89 -1.59
C LYS A 67 -9.30 12.98 -0.41
N ILE A 68 -8.70 13.54 0.64
CA ILE A 68 -8.55 12.89 1.94
C ILE A 68 -9.56 13.50 2.90
N ASP A 69 -10.54 12.72 3.35
CA ASP A 69 -11.51 13.12 4.37
C ASP A 69 -11.05 12.64 5.75
N ILE A 70 -10.31 13.49 6.45
CA ILE A 70 -9.74 13.18 7.76
C ILE A 70 -10.84 12.97 8.81
N LYS A 71 -11.98 13.67 8.70
CA LYS A 71 -13.07 13.55 9.68
C LYS A 71 -13.76 12.18 9.60
N ARG A 72 -13.86 11.63 8.38
CA ARG A 72 -14.48 10.32 8.12
C ARG A 72 -13.46 9.20 7.98
N LEU A 73 -12.17 9.53 8.02
CA LEU A 73 -11.05 8.62 7.77
C LEU A 73 -11.20 7.91 6.42
N LEU A 74 -11.41 8.67 5.34
CA LEU A 74 -11.58 8.14 3.98
C LEU A 74 -10.52 8.70 3.03
N LEU A 75 -9.99 7.83 2.16
CA LEU A 75 -9.36 8.25 0.90
C LEU A 75 -10.40 8.13 -0.20
N CYS A 76 -10.81 9.26 -0.77
CA CYS A 76 -11.76 9.30 -1.87
C CYS A 76 -11.03 9.22 -3.21
N THR A 77 -11.37 8.22 -4.01
CA THR A 77 -10.88 8.06 -5.39
C THR A 77 -12.04 8.24 -6.38
N ASP A 78 -11.77 8.34 -7.68
CA ASP A 78 -12.82 8.36 -8.72
C ASP A 78 -13.64 7.05 -8.78
N TYR A 79 -13.17 5.99 -8.13
CA TYR A 79 -13.65 4.62 -8.35
C TYR A 79 -14.16 3.93 -7.09
N GLY A 80 -14.08 4.63 -5.96
CA GLY A 80 -14.52 4.16 -4.65
C GLY A 80 -13.76 4.83 -3.51
N ASP A 81 -14.36 4.80 -2.33
CA ASP A 81 -13.71 5.28 -1.10
C ASP A 81 -12.95 4.13 -0.43
N ILE A 82 -11.72 4.40 0.04
CA ILE A 82 -10.92 3.48 0.84
C ILE A 82 -11.09 3.88 2.31
N GLN A 83 -11.59 2.97 3.13
CA GLN A 83 -11.73 3.20 4.56
C GLN A 83 -10.37 3.12 5.24
N CYS A 84 -10.04 4.16 5.98
CA CYS A 84 -8.94 4.17 6.92
C CYS A 84 -9.45 3.84 8.33
N TYR A 85 -8.66 3.04 9.03
CA TYR A 85 -8.92 2.51 10.36
C TYR A 85 -7.92 3.13 11.34
N THR A 86 -8.40 3.51 12.51
CA THR A 86 -7.57 3.92 13.64
C THR A 86 -7.48 2.77 14.64
N GLY A 87 -6.29 2.24 14.87
CA GLY A 87 -5.98 1.41 16.05
C GLY A 87 -5.27 2.23 17.13
N GLU A 88 -4.98 1.62 18.27
CA GLU A 88 -4.46 2.21 19.52
C GLU A 88 -3.15 3.04 19.37
N LYS A 89 -3.22 4.20 18.70
CA LYS A 89 -2.20 5.25 18.42
C LYS A 89 -1.83 5.44 16.93
N GLN A 90 -2.40 4.71 15.98
CA GLN A 90 -2.04 4.83 14.56
C GLN A 90 -3.24 4.68 13.62
N THR A 91 -3.19 5.40 12.49
CA THR A 91 -4.19 5.32 11.43
C THR A 91 -3.58 4.61 10.21
N TRP A 92 -4.25 3.59 9.70
CA TRP A 92 -3.85 2.84 8.51
C TRP A 92 -5.03 2.72 7.55
N CYS A 93 -4.79 2.73 6.25
CA CYS A 93 -5.83 2.46 5.26
C CYS A 93 -5.74 1.00 4.83
N ALA A 94 -6.84 0.25 4.98
CA ALA A 94 -6.89 -1.14 4.53
C ALA A 94 -7.57 -1.17 3.16
N VAL A 95 -6.92 -1.84 2.21
CA VAL A 95 -7.56 -2.26 0.97
C VAL A 95 -8.06 -3.68 1.23
N LEU A 96 -9.38 -3.86 1.27
CA LEU A 96 -10.05 -5.17 1.43
C LEU A 96 -10.23 -5.85 0.07
#